data_AF-A0A9D8XUI6-F1
#
_entry.id   AF-A0A9D8XUI6-F1
#
_cell.length_a   1.000
_cell.length_b   1.000
_cell.length_c   1.000
_cell.angle_alpha   90.00
_cell.angle_beta   90.00
_cell.angle_gamma   90.00
#
_symmetry.space_group_name_H-M   'P 1'
#
loop_
_entity.id
_entity.type
_entity.pdbx_description
1 polymer ?
#
loop_
_entity_poly.entity_id
_entity_poly.type
_entity_poly.pdbx_seq_one_letter_code
_entity_poly.pdbx_strand_id
1 'polypeptide(L)'
;MGETVDKLGIAFGFLKSSFIAFVALLFAWFSFQSYRGAGIEDLQTMLNDSTSTIAVMDSVYQISTGKLGTSYEVTCIYQVDGKEYRTPLTVDEDPGSDDFLPIFRIYYLKSDPSVICRDPEKEIAKKEADSGSIFYLVLTIGCGLFGAIMALSAIGKFKILASSEN
;
A
#
# COMPACT_ATOMS: atom_id res chain seq x y z
N MET A 1 -35.21 -35.08 -16.73
CA MET A 1 -35.39 -33.81 -16.00
C MET A 1 -34.29 -33.76 -14.93
N GLY A 2 -33.08 -33.34 -15.30
CA GLY A 2 -31.90 -33.53 -14.43
C GLY A 2 -30.56 -32.98 -14.95
N GLU A 3 -30.44 -32.55 -16.20
CA GLU A 3 -29.16 -32.03 -16.74
C GLU A 3 -29.03 -30.49 -16.73
N THR A 4 -30.10 -29.75 -16.43
CA THR A 4 -30.10 -28.28 -16.46
C THR A 4 -29.75 -27.64 -15.12
N VAL A 5 -29.83 -28.37 -14.00
CA VAL A 5 -29.60 -27.81 -12.67
C VAL A 5 -28.10 -27.72 -12.33
N ASP A 6 -27.28 -28.66 -12.80
CA ASP A 6 -25.84 -28.68 -12.51
C ASP A 6 -25.04 -27.63 -13.28
N LYS A 7 -25.44 -27.28 -14.50
CA LYS A 7 -24.78 -26.21 -15.28
C LYS A 7 -25.06 -24.81 -14.74
N LEU A 8 -26.20 -24.61 -14.08
CA LEU A 8 -26.53 -23.34 -13.42
C LEU A 8 -25.74 -23.13 -12.13
N GLY A 9 -25.52 -24.20 -11.34
CA GLY A 9 -24.74 -24.14 -10.10
C GLY A 9 -23.27 -23.76 -10.32
N ILE A 10 -22.66 -24.29 -11.40
CA ILE A 10 -21.28 -23.99 -11.76
C ILE A 10 -21.16 -22.55 -12.29
N ALA A 11 -22.08 -22.09 -13.14
CA ALA A 11 -22.08 -20.72 -13.65
C ALA A 11 -22.26 -19.66 -12.54
N PHE A 12 -23.11 -19.92 -11.54
CA PHE A 12 -23.29 -19.03 -10.39
C PHE A 12 -22.09 -19.02 -9.42
N GLY A 13 -21.35 -20.13 -9.32
CA GLY A 13 -20.09 -20.20 -8.55
C GLY A 13 -18.97 -19.35 -9.15
N PHE A 14 -18.81 -19.41 -10.49
CA PHE A 14 -17.82 -18.60 -11.22
C PHE A 14 -18.14 -17.10 -11.19
N LEU A 15 -19.42 -16.73 -11.23
CA LEU A 15 -19.86 -15.33 -11.17
C LEU A 15 -19.61 -14.71 -9.79
N LYS A 16 -19.82 -15.47 -8.70
CA LYS A 16 -19.49 -15.04 -7.33
C LYS A 16 -17.98 -14.93 -7.10
N SER A 17 -17.20 -15.89 -7.60
CA SER A 17 -15.73 -15.87 -7.48
C SER A 17 -15.12 -14.67 -8.24
N SER A 18 -15.62 -14.36 -9.44
CA SER A 18 -15.16 -13.21 -10.22
C SER A 18 -15.54 -11.86 -9.59
N PHE A 19 -16.71 -11.77 -8.96
CA PHE A 19 -17.13 -10.56 -8.25
C PHE A 19 -16.29 -10.30 -7.00
N ILE A 20 -15.95 -11.35 -6.24
CA ILE A 20 -15.04 -11.22 -5.09
C ILE A 20 -13.63 -10.82 -5.55
N ALA A 21 -13.13 -11.39 -6.65
CA ALA A 21 -11.83 -11.00 -7.22
C ALA A 21 -11.84 -9.53 -7.72
N PHE A 22 -12.94 -9.07 -8.30
CA PHE A 22 -13.10 -7.69 -8.75
C PHE A 22 -13.20 -6.71 -7.58
N VAL A 23 -13.91 -7.06 -6.52
CA VAL A 23 -13.97 -6.25 -5.28
C VAL A 23 -12.61 -6.24 -4.58
N ALA A 24 -11.89 -7.37 -4.55
CA ALA A 24 -10.52 -7.42 -4.02
C ALA A 24 -9.54 -6.58 -4.86
N LEU A 25 -9.68 -6.58 -6.19
CA LEU A 25 -8.90 -5.72 -7.09
C LEU A 25 -9.25 -4.23 -6.91
N LEU A 26 -10.52 -3.89 -6.69
CA LEU A 26 -10.93 -2.52 -6.37
C LEU A 26 -10.42 -2.09 -5.00
N PHE A 27 -10.46 -2.96 -3.98
CA PHE A 27 -9.85 -2.67 -2.69
C PHE A 27 -8.33 -2.55 -2.79
N ALA A 28 -7.66 -3.41 -3.56
CA ALA A 28 -6.22 -3.30 -3.82
C ALA A 28 -5.88 -2.01 -4.57
N TRP A 29 -6.69 -1.62 -5.56
CA TRP A 29 -6.55 -0.36 -6.29
C TRP A 29 -6.80 0.86 -5.40
N PHE A 30 -7.82 0.80 -4.52
CA PHE A 30 -8.14 1.87 -3.58
C PHE A 30 -7.05 2.00 -2.51
N SER A 31 -6.56 0.88 -1.97
CA SER A 31 -5.40 0.83 -1.07
C SER A 31 -4.11 1.31 -1.76
N PHE A 32 -3.94 1.03 -3.06
CA PHE A 32 -2.82 1.53 -3.85
C PHE A 32 -2.92 3.04 -4.10
N GLN A 33 -4.13 3.59 -4.32
CA GLN A 33 -4.34 5.04 -4.42
C GLN A 33 -4.13 5.78 -3.10
N SER A 34 -4.43 5.16 -1.95
CA SER A 34 -4.10 5.73 -0.64
C SER A 34 -2.60 5.71 -0.31
N TYR A 35 -1.79 4.97 -1.07
CA TYR A 35 -0.32 4.96 -0.98
C TYR A 35 0.33 6.06 -1.83
N ARG A 36 -0.34 7.20 -1.98
CA ARG A 36 0.12 8.35 -2.78
C ARG A 36 1.22 9.18 -2.11
N GLY A 37 2.12 8.52 -1.38
CA GLY A 37 3.39 9.12 -0.97
C GLY A 37 4.44 8.94 -2.09
N ALA A 38 5.43 9.82 -2.14
CA ALA A 38 6.54 9.75 -3.09
C ALA A 38 7.19 8.35 -3.10
N GLY A 39 7.43 7.75 -4.28
CA GLY A 39 8.15 6.47 -4.38
C GLY A 39 9.59 6.57 -3.88
N ILE A 40 10.27 5.44 -3.62
CA ILE A 40 11.69 5.46 -3.19
C ILE A 40 12.55 6.24 -4.21
N GLU A 41 12.30 6.04 -5.50
CA GLU A 41 12.98 6.76 -6.58
C GLU A 41 12.72 8.28 -6.55
N ASP A 42 11.46 8.69 -6.29
CA ASP A 42 11.11 10.10 -6.13
C ASP A 42 11.81 10.72 -4.91
N LEU A 43 11.83 10.01 -3.78
CA LEU A 43 12.49 10.44 -2.54
C LEU A 43 14.00 10.59 -2.73
N GLN A 44 14.64 9.66 -3.43
CA GLN A 44 16.06 9.77 -3.80
C GLN A 44 16.30 10.95 -4.74
N THR A 45 15.40 11.20 -5.68
CA THR A 45 15.48 12.36 -6.59
C THR A 45 15.38 13.67 -5.82
N MET A 46 14.46 13.78 -4.85
CA MET A 46 14.35 14.96 -3.98
C MET A 46 15.64 15.23 -3.19
N LEU A 47 16.29 14.18 -2.70
CA LEU A 47 17.58 14.29 -1.98
C LEU A 47 18.71 14.74 -2.91
N ASN A 48 18.82 14.10 -4.09
CA ASN A 48 19.86 14.42 -5.07
C ASN A 48 19.74 15.85 -5.62
N ASP A 49 18.51 16.28 -5.92
CA ASP A 49 18.24 17.63 -6.43
C ASP A 49 18.24 18.68 -5.30
N SER A 50 18.24 18.25 -4.03
CA SER A 50 18.19 19.09 -2.83
C SER A 50 17.02 20.10 -2.85
N THR A 51 15.89 19.71 -3.47
CA THR A 51 14.71 20.56 -3.64
C THR A 51 13.91 20.62 -2.35
N SER A 52 14.08 21.72 -1.62
CA SER A 52 13.34 21.96 -0.38
C SER A 52 12.75 23.36 -0.32
N THR A 53 11.64 23.48 0.39
CA THR A 53 10.96 24.75 0.65
C THR A 53 10.44 24.78 2.08
N ILE A 54 9.96 25.94 2.51
CA ILE A 54 9.33 26.11 3.82
C ILE A 54 7.83 25.96 3.61
N ALA A 55 7.23 25.01 4.35
CA ALA A 55 5.80 24.85 4.43
C ALA A 55 5.26 25.41 5.74
N VAL A 56 4.05 25.93 5.66
CA VAL A 56 3.23 26.33 6.80
C VAL A 56 2.07 25.36 6.90
N MET A 57 1.84 24.86 8.11
CA MET A 57 0.71 24.01 8.41
C MET A 57 -0.57 24.84 8.52
N ASP A 58 -1.65 24.35 7.92
CA ASP A 58 -2.98 24.86 8.21
C ASP A 58 -3.38 24.52 9.66
N SER A 59 -4.09 25.43 10.32
CA SER A 59 -4.57 25.27 11.69
C SER A 59 -5.55 24.12 11.87
N VAL A 60 -6.18 23.67 10.79
CA VAL A 60 -7.14 22.57 10.79
C VAL A 60 -6.45 21.27 10.43
N TYR A 61 -6.58 20.28 11.30
CA TYR A 61 -6.05 18.93 11.09
C TYR A 61 -7.10 17.88 11.42
N GLN A 62 -6.98 16.71 10.79
CA GLN A 62 -7.84 15.56 11.05
C GLN A 62 -7.08 14.51 11.87
N ILE A 63 -7.77 13.90 12.83
CA ILE A 63 -7.20 12.88 13.72
C ILE A 63 -7.71 11.51 13.27
N SER A 64 -6.79 10.57 13.05
CA SER A 64 -7.10 9.18 12.76
C SER A 64 -6.48 8.28 13.82
N THR A 65 -7.31 7.65 14.65
CA THR A 65 -6.85 6.70 15.67
C THR A 65 -7.07 5.26 15.20
N GLY A 66 -5.97 4.53 15.00
CA GLY A 66 -5.98 3.12 14.62
C GLY A 66 -5.41 2.22 15.73
N LYS A 67 -5.49 0.90 15.53
CA LYS A 67 -4.87 -0.09 16.43
C LYS A 67 -3.35 0.06 16.58
N LEU A 68 -2.70 0.70 15.61
CA LEU A 68 -1.24 0.86 15.53
C LEU A 68 -0.76 2.23 16.04
N GLY A 69 -1.67 3.13 16.43
CA GLY A 69 -1.34 4.46 16.90
C GLY A 69 -2.32 5.53 16.42
N THR A 70 -2.06 6.76 16.81
CA THR A 70 -2.78 7.95 16.31
C THR A 70 -1.93 8.60 15.23
N SER A 71 -2.54 8.92 14.10
CA SER A 71 -1.95 9.74 13.05
C SER A 71 -2.80 11.00 12.83
N TYR A 72 -2.16 12.05 12.37
CA TYR A 72 -2.75 13.36 12.14
C TYR A 72 -2.55 13.75 10.68
N GLU A 73 -3.63 14.04 9.97
CA GLU A 73 -3.56 14.56 8.61
C GLU A 73 -3.62 16.09 8.68
N VAL A 74 -2.53 16.73 8.26
CA VAL A 74 -2.37 18.18 8.25
C VAL A 74 -2.30 18.68 6.82
N THR A 75 -2.86 19.85 6.53
CA THR A 75 -2.68 20.48 5.20
C THR A 75 -1.45 21.37 5.23
N CYS A 76 -0.50 21.14 4.34
CA CYS A 76 0.70 21.96 4.20
C CYS A 76 0.53 22.95 3.04
N ILE A 77 0.80 24.22 3.32
CA ILE A 77 0.77 25.32 2.35
C ILE A 77 2.21 25.77 2.11
N TYR A 78 2.64 25.79 0.84
CA TYR A 78 4.00 26.16 0.47
C TYR A 78 4.03 26.79 -0.91
N GLN A 79 5.11 27.54 -1.20
CA GLN A 79 5.32 28.14 -2.52
C GLN A 79 6.53 27.52 -3.22
N VAL A 80 6.35 27.24 -4.51
CA VAL A 80 7.40 26.81 -5.44
C VAL A 80 7.25 27.66 -6.69
N ASP A 81 8.32 28.32 -7.11
CA ASP A 81 8.37 29.17 -8.32
C ASP A 81 7.23 30.20 -8.43
N GLY A 82 6.84 30.81 -7.29
CA GLY A 82 5.78 31.82 -7.21
C GLY A 82 4.35 31.27 -7.29
N LYS A 83 4.18 29.94 -7.28
CA LYS A 83 2.87 29.28 -7.21
C LYS A 83 2.66 28.66 -5.83
N GLU A 84 1.49 28.89 -5.25
CA GLU A 84 1.07 28.26 -4.01
C GLU A 84 0.54 26.84 -4.27
N TYR A 85 0.95 25.91 -3.42
CA TYR A 85 0.51 24.53 -3.39
C TYR A 85 -0.05 24.20 -2.01
N ARG A 86 -1.05 23.32 -2.00
CA ARG A 86 -1.68 22.80 -0.79
C ARG A 86 -1.73 21.28 -0.88
N THR A 87 -0.98 20.61 -0.02
CA THR A 87 -0.88 19.15 -0.05
C THR A 87 -1.16 18.60 1.35
N PRO A 88 -2.01 17.57 1.49
CA PRO A 88 -2.16 16.87 2.76
C PRO A 88 -0.88 16.08 3.09
N LEU A 89 -0.50 16.11 4.36
CA LEU A 89 0.63 15.37 4.90
C LEU A 89 0.18 14.66 6.18
N THR A 90 0.52 13.39 6.30
CA THR A 90 0.27 12.64 7.53
C THR A 90 1.48 12.73 8.45
N VAL A 91 1.26 13.10 9.70
CA VAL A 91 2.27 13.15 10.75
C VAL A 91 1.84 12.31 11.94
N ASP A 92 2.81 11.69 12.62
CA ASP A 92 2.56 10.87 13.81
C ASP A 92 2.66 11.70 15.11
N GLU A 93 3.12 12.95 15.02
CA GLU A 93 3.25 13.91 16.12
C GLU A 93 1.98 14.76 16.23
N ASP A 94 1.53 15.08 17.44
CA ASP A 94 0.35 15.92 17.66
C ASP A 94 0.60 17.37 17.20
N PRO A 95 -0.12 17.84 16.15
CA PRO A 95 0.04 19.19 15.63
C PRO A 95 -0.36 20.29 16.60
N GLY A 96 -1.16 19.96 17.63
CA GLY A 96 -1.60 20.88 18.67
C GLY A 96 -0.68 20.94 19.89
N SER A 97 0.41 20.16 19.91
CA SER A 97 1.38 20.19 21.02
C SER A 97 2.30 21.41 20.94
N ASP A 98 2.74 21.92 22.09
CA ASP A 98 3.67 23.08 22.15
C ASP A 98 5.03 22.80 21.49
N ASP A 99 5.39 21.51 21.35
CA ASP A 99 6.63 21.06 20.72
C ASP A 99 6.51 20.99 19.18
N PHE A 100 5.29 21.05 18.63
CA PHE A 100 5.07 20.98 17.20
C PHE A 100 5.25 22.35 16.54
N LEU A 101 6.23 22.43 15.62
CA LEU A 101 6.47 23.65 14.86
C LEU A 101 5.51 23.72 13.66
N PRO A 102 4.61 24.72 13.57
CA PRO A 102 3.67 24.86 12.45
C PRO A 102 4.37 25.31 11.15
N ILE A 103 5.65 25.67 11.22
CA ILE A 103 6.48 26.05 10.08
C ILE A 103 7.65 25.09 10.04
N PHE A 104 7.78 24.33 8.95
CA PHE A 104 8.83 23.32 8.81
C PHE A 104 9.32 23.21 7.37
N ARG A 105 10.52 22.66 7.20
CA ARG A 105 11.08 22.37 5.90
C ARG A 105 10.42 21.11 5.33
N ILE A 106 10.05 21.17 4.06
CA ILE A 106 9.63 20.01 3.27
C ILE A 106 10.51 19.89 2.04
N TYR A 107 10.66 18.66 1.56
CA TYR A 107 11.22 18.34 0.26
C TYR A 107 10.08 18.14 -0.73
N TYR A 108 10.29 18.57 -1.97
CA TYR A 108 9.31 18.44 -3.04
C TYR A 108 9.96 17.90 -4.29
N LEU A 109 9.18 17.18 -5.11
CA LEU A 109 9.68 16.66 -6.37
C LEU A 109 9.67 17.77 -7.42
N LYS A 110 10.79 18.00 -8.10
CA LYS A 110 10.89 19.08 -9.10
C LYS A 110 9.95 18.90 -10.29
N SER A 111 9.75 17.64 -10.72
CA SER A 111 8.85 17.30 -11.82
C SER A 111 7.37 17.45 -11.47
N ASP A 112 7.02 17.24 -10.19
CA ASP A 112 5.68 17.43 -9.65
C ASP A 112 5.75 18.00 -8.22
N PRO A 113 5.69 19.34 -8.07
CA PRO A 113 5.78 19.98 -6.77
C PRO A 113 4.68 19.59 -5.80
N SER A 114 3.59 18.95 -6.26
CA SER A 114 2.52 18.47 -5.38
C SER A 114 2.93 17.26 -4.54
N VAL A 115 3.98 16.54 -4.97
CA VAL A 115 4.56 15.41 -4.26
C VAL A 115 5.60 15.93 -3.25
N ILE A 116 5.31 15.75 -1.97
CA ILE A 116 6.13 16.28 -0.87
C ILE A 116 6.51 15.20 0.14
N CYS A 117 7.61 15.44 0.87
CA CYS A 117 8.03 14.62 1.99
C CYS A 117 8.72 15.49 3.06
N ARG A 118 8.48 15.22 4.35
CA ARG A 118 9.14 15.95 5.46
C ARG A 118 10.59 15.49 5.63
N ASP A 119 10.81 14.18 5.57
CA ASP A 119 12.11 13.54 5.76
C ASP A 119 12.26 12.38 4.78
N PRO A 120 12.80 12.64 3.58
CA PRO A 120 12.93 11.60 2.55
C PRO A 120 13.87 10.46 2.96
N GLU A 121 14.90 10.70 3.76
CA GLU A 121 15.80 9.62 4.22
C GLU A 121 15.08 8.66 5.16
N LYS A 122 14.35 9.21 6.15
CA LYS A 122 13.57 8.40 7.09
C LYS A 122 12.45 7.63 6.39
N GLU A 123 11.79 8.25 5.42
CA GLU A 123 10.73 7.61 4.63
C GLU A 123 11.28 6.49 3.72
N ILE A 124 12.47 6.67 3.13
CA ILE A 124 13.18 5.59 2.41
C ILE A 124 13.46 4.43 3.35
N ALA A 125 14.08 4.69 4.51
CA ALA A 125 14.41 3.64 5.47
C ALA A 125 13.18 2.87 5.96
N LYS A 126 12.05 3.58 6.18
CA LYS A 126 10.77 2.97 6.55
C LYS A 126 10.23 2.08 5.44
N LYS A 127 10.22 2.57 4.19
CA LYS A 127 9.73 1.81 3.03
C LYS A 127 10.58 0.58 2.72
N GLU A 128 11.90 0.70 2.87
CA GLU A 128 12.81 -0.44 2.75
C GLU A 128 12.53 -1.50 3.82
N ALA A 129 12.35 -1.10 5.08
CA ALA A 129 11.99 -2.01 6.17
C ALA A 129 10.62 -2.71 5.94
N ASP A 130 9.62 -1.97 5.49
CA ASP A 130 8.28 -2.51 5.20
C ASP A 130 8.27 -3.44 3.98
N SER A 131 9.05 -3.12 2.94
CA SER A 131 9.19 -3.98 1.75
C SER A 131 9.75 -5.36 2.10
N GLY A 132 10.68 -5.44 3.05
CA GLY A 132 11.19 -6.70 3.58
C GLY A 132 10.08 -7.53 4.23
N SER A 133 9.27 -6.89 5.09
CA SER A 133 8.14 -7.55 5.77
C SER A 133 7.10 -8.12 4.79
N ILE A 134 6.73 -7.37 3.77
CA ILE A 134 5.76 -7.79 2.74
C ILE A 134 6.33 -8.92 1.88
N PHE A 135 7.60 -8.85 1.49
CA PHE A 135 8.26 -9.91 0.73
C PHE A 135 8.24 -11.25 1.48
N TYR A 136 8.54 -11.24 2.78
CA TYR A 136 8.46 -12.45 3.61
C TYR A 136 7.06 -13.03 3.67
N LEU A 137 6.03 -12.19 3.77
CA LEU A 137 4.63 -12.63 3.82
C LEU A 137 4.20 -13.26 2.49
N VAL A 138 4.52 -12.62 1.36
CA VAL A 138 4.24 -13.14 0.01
C VAL A 138 5.01 -14.43 -0.26
N LEU A 139 6.30 -14.49 0.11
CA LEU A 139 7.13 -15.69 -0.04
C LEU A 139 6.57 -16.85 0.79
N THR A 140 6.13 -16.60 2.02
CA THR A 140 5.56 -17.62 2.91
C THR A 140 4.27 -18.20 2.35
N ILE A 141 3.35 -17.32 1.91
CA ILE A 141 2.09 -17.75 1.28
C ILE A 141 2.36 -18.50 -0.03
N GLY A 142 3.28 -18.00 -0.86
CA GLY A 142 3.67 -18.61 -2.13
C GLY A 142 4.27 -20.01 -1.97
N CYS A 143 5.23 -20.17 -1.05
CA CYS A 143 5.84 -21.46 -0.73
C CYS A 143 4.83 -22.45 -0.12
N GLY A 144 3.90 -21.96 0.72
CA GLY A 144 2.86 -22.80 1.31
C GLY A 144 1.89 -23.38 0.27
N LEU A 145 1.39 -22.53 -0.65
CA LEU A 145 0.55 -22.97 -1.76
C LEU A 145 1.28 -23.94 -2.69
N PHE A 146 2.54 -23.65 -3.02
CA PHE A 146 3.34 -24.52 -3.89
C PHE A 146 3.58 -25.89 -3.25
N GLY A 147 3.88 -25.94 -1.94
CA GLY A 147 4.02 -27.17 -1.18
C GLY A 147 2.75 -28.03 -1.16
N ALA A 148 1.58 -27.40 -0.99
CA ALA A 148 0.29 -28.09 -1.00
C ALA A 148 -0.03 -28.73 -2.37
N ILE A 149 0.24 -28.02 -3.46
CA ILE A 149 0.04 -28.54 -4.83
C ILE A 149 0.96 -29.74 -5.10
N MET A 150 2.22 -29.66 -4.66
CA MET A 150 3.19 -30.76 -4.78
C MET A 150 2.77 -31.98 -3.95
N ALA A 151 2.29 -31.78 -2.71
CA ALA A 151 1.80 -32.86 -1.86
C ALA A 151 0.56 -33.56 -2.45
N LEU A 152 -0.41 -32.79 -2.96
CA LEU A 152 -1.58 -33.35 -3.63
C LEU A 152 -1.21 -34.10 -4.92
N SER A 153 -0.26 -33.58 -5.69
CA SER A 153 0.27 -34.24 -6.90
C SER A 153 1.00 -35.55 -6.59
N ALA A 154 1.68 -35.63 -5.44
CA ALA A 154 2.31 -36.87 -4.98
C ALA A 154 1.27 -37.93 -4.57
N ILE A 155 0.25 -37.54 -3.80
CA ILE A 155 -0.82 -38.45 -3.35
C ILE A 155 -1.61 -39.01 -4.55
N GLY A 156 -1.84 -38.20 -5.59
CA GLY A 156 -2.48 -38.64 -6.84
C GLY A 156 -1.70 -39.75 -7.56
N LYS A 157 -0.36 -39.69 -7.54
CA LYS A 157 0.49 -40.71 -8.18
C LYS A 157 0.47 -42.05 -7.43
N PHE A 158 0.43 -42.03 -6.10
CA PHE A 158 0.35 -43.27 -5.30
C PHE A 158 -0.99 -43.99 -5.46
N LYS A 159 -2.09 -43.26 -5.67
CA LYS A 159 -3.42 -43.86 -5.88
C LYS A 159 -3.56 -44.54 -7.24
N ILE A 160 -2.86 -44.03 -8.27
CA ILE A 160 -2.84 -44.64 -9.61
C ILE A 160 -1.96 -45.90 -9.62
N LEU A 161 -0.82 -45.88 -8.92
CA LEU A 161 0.04 -47.07 -8.79
C LEU A 161 -0.62 -48.19 -7.98
N ALA A 162 -1.33 -47.87 -6.90
CA ALA A 162 -2.04 -48.88 -6.09
C ALA A 162 -3.25 -49.52 -6.80
N SER A 163 -3.78 -48.90 -7.86
CA SER A 163 -4.88 -49.46 -8.68
C SER A 163 -4.40 -50.26 -9.89
N SER A 164 -3.09 -50.29 -10.15
CA SER A 164 -2.46 -51.06 -11.23
C SER A 164 -2.02 -52.46 -10.79
N GLU A 165 -2.17 -52.79 -9.50
CA GLU A 165 -1.73 -54.06 -8.89
C GLU A 165 -2.91 -54.92 -8.42
N ASN A 166 -4.12 -54.69 -8.95
CA ASN A 166 -5.31 -55.52 -8.68
C ASN A 166 -6.10 -55.79 -9.97
#